data_AF-A7NKP3-F1
#
_entry.id   AF-A7NKP3-F1
#
_cell.length_a   1.000
_cell.length_b   1.000
_cell.length_c   1.000
_cell.angle_alpha   90.00
_cell.angle_beta   90.00
_cell.angle_gamma   90.00
#
_symmetry.space_group_name_H-M   'P 1'
#
loop_
_entity.id
_entity.type
_entity.pdbx_description
1 polymer ?
#
loop_
_entity_poly.entity_id
_entity_poly.type
_entity_poly.pdbx_seq_one_letter_code
_entity_poly.pdbx_strand_id
1 'polypeptide(L)'
;MAERQHPLVKQLRRLARERWTQRALRTVLQSASIALGVWCAGMGANLLWNWQIGVPELTALALAIVGLGLVSLLRPPMRPAEVARRLDRRFNLNEQLATAVEMVQVDPRSSAMTARLIDQSTATVRQVHQYVRRRQAAPWTDLLTLLALLLVACGLALMSGIGSLSLNPSVALLPALPQQAAPLPLPMEEMMPMPGSDQLIPLEGGEEMLPFRPGNSAGGEQSAAAPAQPSAPSPADPQTLEELANALRDLGATRPAADALDRGDTDAAAQRLRELADQASALSQEARQALSRALEEAARAIERRDPALAEQVRQSARDLSRQQSAAQGLEDLAQAIDQMGESAAASSTPPSDDGGNEGQASNPGGPSGQPGAEGEGQTGPSGSAAGNNPSGEQRPITPAGRLGVEGQPAPLEAQGGGQSTGATNNPNATLQGSVGTASGGQPGTGGAIGADPLRIPLDERDVVQEYFQP
;
A
#
# COMPACT_ATOMS: atom_id res chain seq x y z
N MET A 1 -38.83 23.21 7.27
CA MET A 1 -38.26 22.68 6.02
C MET A 1 -36.88 22.13 6.34
N ALA A 2 -36.66 20.83 6.21
CA ALA A 2 -35.37 20.21 6.47
C ALA A 2 -34.44 20.46 5.28
N GLU A 3 -33.39 21.27 5.47
CA GLU A 3 -32.33 21.43 4.48
C GLU A 3 -31.77 20.05 4.13
N ARG A 4 -31.91 19.64 2.87
CA ARG A 4 -31.28 18.44 2.34
C ARG A 4 -29.77 18.69 2.30
N GLN A 5 -29.09 18.45 3.42
CA GLN A 5 -27.64 18.54 3.51
C GLN A 5 -27.02 17.64 2.44
N HIS A 6 -26.21 18.24 1.53
CA HIS A 6 -25.56 17.53 0.44
C HIS A 6 -24.75 16.33 0.96
N PRO A 7 -24.74 15.20 0.21
CA PRO A 7 -24.06 13.97 0.62
C PRO A 7 -22.56 14.19 0.86
N LEU A 8 -21.93 15.13 0.13
CA LEU A 8 -20.53 15.49 0.30
C LEU A 8 -20.23 16.07 1.68
N VAL A 9 -21.06 17.01 2.17
CA VAL A 9 -20.89 17.61 3.51
C VAL A 9 -21.07 16.55 4.60
N LYS A 10 -22.01 15.62 4.42
CA LYS A 10 -22.19 14.49 5.34
C LYS A 10 -20.97 13.57 5.34
N GLN A 11 -20.41 13.25 4.18
CA GLN A 11 -19.20 12.43 4.06
C GLN A 11 -17.98 13.11 4.70
N LEU A 12 -17.76 14.41 4.46
CA LEU A 12 -16.68 15.16 5.11
C LEU A 12 -16.84 15.24 6.62
N ARG A 13 -18.06 15.46 7.13
CA ARG A 13 -18.33 15.41 8.58
C ARG A 13 -18.06 14.03 9.16
N ARG A 14 -18.44 12.96 8.45
CA ARG A 14 -18.16 11.57 8.88
C ARG A 14 -16.65 11.33 8.96
N LEU A 15 -15.90 11.73 7.93
CA LEU A 15 -14.44 11.62 7.89
C LEU A 15 -13.75 12.45 8.98
N ALA A 16 -14.22 13.68 9.21
CA ALA A 16 -13.71 14.54 10.27
C ALA A 16 -13.96 13.91 11.65
N ARG A 17 -15.15 13.35 11.88
CA ARG A 17 -15.51 12.67 13.12
C ARG A 17 -14.68 11.41 13.33
N GLU A 18 -14.50 10.59 12.30
CA GLU A 18 -13.70 9.36 12.38
C GLU A 18 -12.21 9.64 12.65
N ARG A 19 -11.64 10.67 12.00
CA ARG A 19 -10.27 11.09 12.32
C ARG A 19 -10.13 11.69 13.72
N TRP A 20 -11.15 12.41 14.17
CA TRP A 20 -11.16 12.97 15.52
C TRP A 20 -11.26 11.87 16.57
N THR A 21 -12.14 10.88 16.41
CA THR A 21 -12.24 9.73 17.33
C THR A 21 -10.96 8.93 17.36
N GLN A 22 -10.32 8.69 16.21
CA GLN A 22 -9.03 7.98 16.16
C GLN A 22 -7.91 8.75 16.86
N ARG A 23 -7.81 10.07 16.64
CA ARG A 23 -6.82 10.91 17.33
C ARG A 23 -7.09 10.96 18.83
N ALA A 24 -8.35 11.13 19.21
CA ALA A 24 -8.78 11.16 20.59
C ALA A 24 -8.46 9.84 21.30
N LEU A 25 -8.75 8.71 20.65
CA LEU A 25 -8.40 7.39 21.17
C LEU A 25 -6.90 7.26 21.39
N ARG A 26 -6.08 7.70 20.42
CA ARG A 26 -4.62 7.64 20.55
C ARG A 26 -4.10 8.55 21.66
N THR A 27 -4.63 9.77 21.81
CA THR A 27 -4.22 10.66 22.90
C THR A 27 -4.63 10.13 24.27
N VAL A 28 -5.82 9.52 24.39
CA VAL A 28 -6.24 8.85 25.64
C VAL A 28 -5.29 7.70 25.94
N LEU A 29 -5.04 6.84 24.96
CA LEU A 29 -4.18 5.67 25.10
C LEU A 29 -2.75 6.07 25.50
N GLN A 30 -2.20 7.11 24.87
CA GLN A 30 -0.87 7.64 25.19
C GLN A 30 -0.84 8.31 26.58
N SER A 31 -1.88 9.05 26.96
CA SER A 31 -1.95 9.65 28.30
C SER A 31 -2.06 8.57 29.39
N ALA A 32 -2.82 7.50 29.13
CA ALA A 32 -2.97 6.36 30.02
C ALA A 32 -1.65 5.58 30.16
N SER A 33 -0.93 5.34 29.06
CA SER A 33 0.36 4.66 29.11
C SER A 33 1.42 5.48 29.86
N ILE A 34 1.45 6.80 29.67
CA ILE A 34 2.34 7.70 30.42
C ILE A 34 1.98 7.69 31.91
N ALA A 35 0.69 7.82 32.26
CA ALA A 35 0.24 7.81 33.65
C ALA A 35 0.61 6.49 34.35
N LEU A 36 0.39 5.36 33.67
CA LEU A 36 0.74 4.03 34.17
C LEU A 36 2.26 3.85 34.30
N GLY A 37 3.04 4.37 33.34
CA GLY A 37 4.50 4.36 33.42
C GLY A 37 5.04 5.18 34.59
N VAL A 38 4.50 6.37 34.83
CA VAL A 38 4.86 7.22 35.97
C VAL A 38 4.51 6.52 37.29
N TRP A 39 3.34 5.88 37.37
CA TRP A 39 2.96 5.12 38.55
C TRP A 39 3.89 3.92 38.80
N CYS A 40 4.18 3.11 37.77
CA CYS A 40 5.13 1.99 37.88
C CYS A 40 6.52 2.46 38.31
N ALA A 41 7.02 3.56 37.74
CA ALA A 41 8.31 4.14 38.11
C ALA A 41 8.33 4.63 39.56
N GLY A 42 7.26 5.29 40.02
CA GLY A 42 7.13 5.74 41.41
C GLY A 42 7.08 4.58 42.41
N MET A 43 6.33 3.51 42.09
CA MET A 43 6.31 2.27 42.86
C MET A 43 7.68 1.61 42.92
N GLY A 44 8.35 1.46 41.78
CA GLY A 44 9.70 0.88 41.71
C GLY A 44 10.73 1.70 42.48
N ALA A 45 10.65 3.03 42.41
CA ALA A 45 11.54 3.91 43.15
C ALA A 45 11.33 3.81 44.67
N ASN A 46 10.09 3.70 45.13
CA ASN A 46 9.78 3.45 46.54
C ASN A 46 10.38 2.12 47.00
N LEU A 47 10.24 1.05 46.20
CA LEU A 47 10.75 -0.28 46.55
C LEU A 47 12.29 -0.35 46.61
N LEU A 48 12.98 0.33 45.69
CA LEU A 48 14.44 0.27 45.56
C LEU A 48 15.18 1.24 46.49
N TRP A 49 14.63 2.44 46.69
CA TRP A 49 15.28 3.50 47.47
C TRP A 49 14.63 3.76 48.83
N ASN A 50 13.58 3.02 49.19
CA ASN A 50 12.78 3.25 50.39
C ASN A 50 12.26 4.70 50.48
N TRP A 51 12.03 5.33 49.33
CA TRP A 51 11.54 6.70 49.26
C TRP A 51 10.05 6.68 49.61
N GLN A 52 9.69 7.24 50.77
CA GLN A 52 8.31 7.34 51.25
C GLN A 52 7.49 8.38 50.45
N ILE A 53 7.38 8.20 49.14
CA ILE A 53 6.43 8.94 48.34
C ILE A 53 5.04 8.46 48.73
N GLY A 54 4.19 9.38 49.16
CA GLY A 54 2.81 9.05 49.50
C GLY A 54 2.12 8.45 48.27
N VAL A 55 1.55 7.25 48.42
CA VAL A 55 0.61 6.66 47.44
C VAL A 55 -0.46 7.67 46.97
N PRO A 56 -1.05 8.53 47.84
CA PRO A 56 -2.02 9.54 47.35
C PRO A 56 -1.39 10.56 46.39
N GLU A 57 -0.12 10.93 46.55
CA GLU A 57 0.54 11.91 45.66
C GLU A 57 0.79 11.32 44.27
N LEU A 58 1.25 10.06 44.21
CA LEU A 58 1.47 9.34 42.95
C LEU A 58 0.16 9.12 42.20
N THR A 59 -0.90 8.73 42.91
CA THR A 59 -2.23 8.53 42.30
C THR A 59 -2.84 9.84 41.83
N ALA A 60 -2.69 10.93 42.58
CA ALA A 60 -3.11 12.27 42.15
C ALA A 60 -2.38 12.73 40.88
N LEU A 61 -1.07 12.50 40.80
CA LEU A 61 -0.26 12.82 39.61
C LEU A 61 -0.70 12.00 38.39
N ALA A 62 -0.92 10.70 38.55
CA ALA A 62 -1.40 9.83 37.49
C ALA A 62 -2.79 10.26 36.99
N LEU A 63 -3.71 10.58 37.91
CA LEU A 63 -5.04 11.09 37.58
C LEU A 63 -4.98 12.46 36.89
N ALA A 64 -4.05 13.34 37.27
CA ALA A 64 -3.86 14.62 36.60
C ALA A 64 -3.44 14.45 35.14
N ILE A 65 -2.54 13.49 34.84
CA ILE A 65 -2.11 13.18 33.46
C ILE A 65 -3.27 12.64 32.63
N VAL A 66 -4.05 11.70 33.17
CA VAL A 66 -5.25 11.17 32.50
C VAL A 66 -6.29 12.27 32.31
N GLY A 67 -6.49 13.12 33.31
CA GLY A 67 -7.38 14.28 33.25
C GLY A 67 -6.99 15.25 32.14
N LEU A 68 -5.69 15.55 31.98
CA LEU A 68 -5.19 16.40 30.90
C LEU A 68 -5.47 15.77 29.51
N GLY A 69 -5.27 14.45 29.42
CA GLY A 69 -5.65 13.64 28.26
C GLY A 69 -7.14 13.80 27.96
N LEU A 70 -8.00 13.68 28.97
CA LEU A 70 -9.45 13.80 28.84
C LEU A 70 -9.90 15.22 28.44
N VAL A 71 -9.31 16.25 29.05
CA VAL A 71 -9.58 17.67 28.71
C VAL A 71 -9.19 17.96 27.26
N SER A 72 -8.15 17.30 26.73
CA SER A 72 -7.81 17.43 25.32
C SER A 72 -8.91 16.90 24.37
N LEU A 73 -9.79 15.98 24.81
CA LEU A 73 -10.98 15.57 24.06
C LEU A 73 -12.09 16.61 24.07
N LEU A 74 -12.08 17.59 24.96
CA LEU A 74 -13.06 18.69 24.90
C LEU A 74 -12.72 19.69 23.79
N ARG A 75 -11.55 19.56 23.15
CA ARG A 75 -11.14 20.46 22.07
C ARG A 75 -12.07 20.25 20.86
N PRO A 76 -12.79 21.31 20.41
CA PRO A 76 -13.85 21.18 19.42
C PRO A 76 -13.31 20.61 18.10
N PRO A 77 -14.11 19.79 17.39
CA PRO A 77 -13.71 19.25 16.09
C PRO A 77 -13.47 20.38 15.09
N MET A 78 -12.42 20.26 14.28
CA MET A 78 -12.05 21.24 13.25
C MET A 78 -13.22 21.48 12.29
N ARG A 79 -13.40 22.74 11.85
CA ARG A 79 -14.45 23.10 10.90
C ARG A 79 -14.21 22.38 9.55
N PRO A 80 -15.25 21.95 8.83
CA PRO A 80 -15.09 21.19 7.58
C PRO A 80 -14.28 21.94 6.52
N ALA A 81 -14.39 23.27 6.47
CA ALA A 81 -13.60 24.12 5.58
C ALA A 81 -12.08 24.07 5.89
N GLU A 82 -11.70 24.06 7.18
CA GLU A 82 -10.30 23.92 7.58
C GLU A 82 -9.74 22.54 7.25
N VAL A 83 -10.58 21.50 7.38
CA VAL A 83 -10.21 20.13 7.02
C VAL A 83 -9.96 20.04 5.52
N ALA A 84 -10.83 20.63 4.69
CA ALA A 84 -10.67 20.70 3.25
C ALA A 84 -9.36 21.40 2.87
N ARG A 85 -9.10 22.61 3.40
CA ARG A 85 -7.85 23.36 3.15
C ARG A 85 -6.58 22.58 3.55
N ARG A 86 -6.61 21.88 4.69
CA ARG A 86 -5.46 21.04 5.11
C ARG A 86 -5.28 19.82 4.23
N LEU A 87 -6.37 19.22 3.75
CA LEU A 87 -6.31 18.13 2.78
C LEU A 87 -5.72 18.63 1.47
N ASP A 88 -6.20 19.76 0.96
CA ASP A 88 -5.70 20.36 -0.27
C ASP A 88 -4.20 20.65 -0.18
N ARG A 89 -3.72 21.23 0.92
CA ARG A 89 -2.28 21.47 1.13
C ARG A 89 -1.46 20.20 1.24
N ARG A 90 -2.00 19.13 1.82
CA ARG A 90 -1.25 17.88 2.03
C ARG A 90 -1.17 17.04 0.75
N PHE A 91 -2.16 17.15 -0.12
CA PHE A 91 -2.25 16.40 -1.37
C PHE A 91 -2.01 17.28 -2.61
N ASN A 92 -1.61 18.54 -2.43
CA ASN A 92 -1.41 19.53 -3.50
C ASN A 92 -2.61 19.65 -4.46
N LEU A 93 -3.84 19.60 -3.93
CA LEU A 93 -5.08 19.67 -4.73
C LEU A 93 -5.47 21.11 -5.13
N ASN A 94 -4.57 22.09 -5.00
CA ASN A 94 -4.77 23.49 -5.42
C ASN A 94 -6.11 24.09 -4.97
N GLU A 95 -6.48 23.89 -3.70
CA GLU A 95 -7.72 24.42 -3.09
C GLU A 95 -9.04 23.91 -3.67
N GLN A 96 -9.02 22.89 -4.54
CA GLN A 96 -10.22 22.35 -5.19
C GLN A 96 -11.29 21.89 -4.19
N LEU A 97 -10.91 21.23 -3.07
CA LEU A 97 -11.88 20.80 -2.06
C LEU A 97 -12.43 21.97 -1.25
N ALA A 98 -11.57 22.94 -0.92
CA ALA A 98 -11.99 24.14 -0.21
C ALA A 98 -13.03 24.93 -1.05
N THR A 99 -12.75 25.15 -2.34
CA THR A 99 -13.67 25.82 -3.26
C THR A 99 -14.96 25.03 -3.45
N ALA A 100 -14.89 23.70 -3.60
CA ALA A 100 -16.09 22.86 -3.70
C ALA A 100 -17.01 23.00 -2.47
N VAL A 101 -16.42 22.99 -1.27
CA VAL A 101 -17.15 23.10 0.00
C VAL A 101 -17.72 24.51 0.22
N GLU A 102 -17.03 25.54 -0.27
CA GLU A 102 -17.51 26.92 -0.24
C GLU A 102 -18.66 27.13 -1.23
N MET A 103 -18.54 26.64 -2.47
CA MET A 103 -19.61 26.74 -3.47
C MET A 103 -20.88 25.98 -3.04
N VAL A 104 -20.75 24.80 -2.42
CA VAL A 104 -21.91 24.05 -1.87
C VAL A 104 -22.59 24.79 -0.72
N GLN A 105 -21.87 25.61 0.04
CA GLN A 105 -22.44 26.42 1.13
C GLN A 105 -23.10 27.70 0.62
N VAL A 106 -22.52 28.33 -0.40
CA VAL A 106 -23.02 29.60 -0.95
C VAL A 106 -24.27 29.37 -1.80
N ASP A 107 -24.29 28.36 -2.67
CA ASP A 107 -25.47 28.10 -3.49
C ASP A 107 -25.60 26.62 -3.94
N PRO A 108 -26.45 25.81 -3.28
CA PRO A 108 -26.61 24.39 -3.57
C PRO A 108 -27.32 24.09 -4.91
N ARG A 109 -27.85 25.11 -5.60
CA ARG A 109 -28.52 24.96 -6.91
C ARG A 109 -27.64 25.33 -8.11
N SER A 110 -26.36 25.62 -7.88
CA SER A 110 -25.49 26.17 -8.91
C SER A 110 -25.06 25.13 -9.95
N SER A 111 -25.08 25.58 -11.22
CA SER A 111 -24.35 25.19 -12.45
C SER A 111 -23.98 23.71 -12.70
N ALA A 112 -24.11 23.26 -13.95
CA ALA A 112 -23.61 21.96 -14.39
C ALA A 112 -22.09 21.78 -14.14
N MET A 113 -21.33 22.89 -14.13
CA MET A 113 -19.89 22.88 -13.85
C MET A 113 -19.60 22.55 -12.38
N THR A 114 -20.37 23.09 -11.44
CA THR A 114 -20.28 22.77 -10.02
C THR A 114 -20.65 21.32 -9.74
N ALA A 115 -21.63 20.76 -10.49
CA ALA A 115 -21.94 19.34 -10.42
C ALA A 115 -20.74 18.46 -10.83
N ARG A 116 -20.04 18.79 -11.92
CA ARG A 116 -18.81 18.08 -12.34
C ARG A 116 -17.67 18.22 -11.32
N LEU A 117 -17.45 19.42 -10.79
CA LEU A 117 -16.40 19.66 -9.80
C LEU A 117 -16.67 18.90 -8.49
N ILE A 118 -17.95 18.83 -8.07
CA ILE A 118 -18.38 17.99 -6.96
C ILE A 118 -18.09 16.52 -7.25
N ASP A 119 -18.45 16.00 -8.42
CA ASP A 119 -18.24 14.59 -8.74
C ASP A 119 -16.74 14.21 -8.75
N GLN A 120 -15.91 15.03 -9.40
CA GLN A 120 -14.45 14.87 -9.39
C GLN A 120 -13.85 14.97 -7.98
N SER A 121 -14.34 15.90 -7.14
CA SER A 121 -13.92 16.02 -5.76
C SER A 121 -14.30 14.80 -4.91
N THR A 122 -15.44 14.16 -5.19
CA THR A 122 -15.81 12.92 -4.50
C THR A 122 -14.93 11.73 -4.90
N ALA A 123 -14.54 11.63 -6.17
CA ALA A 123 -13.63 10.60 -6.65
C ALA A 123 -12.25 10.73 -5.99
N THR A 124 -11.69 11.95 -5.93
CA THR A 124 -10.41 12.20 -5.25
C THR A 124 -10.48 11.92 -3.75
N VAL A 125 -11.57 12.29 -3.07
CA VAL A 125 -11.76 11.95 -1.64
C VAL A 125 -11.79 10.44 -1.41
N ARG A 126 -12.41 9.64 -2.30
CA ARG A 126 -12.40 8.17 -2.20
C ARG A 126 -10.99 7.60 -2.34
N GLN A 127 -10.21 8.08 -3.31
CA GLN A 127 -8.81 7.66 -3.49
C GLN A 127 -7.95 8.01 -2.26
N VAL A 128 -8.09 9.23 -1.75
CA VAL A 128 -7.39 9.64 -0.53
C VAL A 128 -7.82 8.80 0.67
N HIS A 129 -9.09 8.42 0.75
CA HIS A 129 -9.58 7.58 1.85
C HIS A 129 -8.95 6.18 1.82
N GLN A 130 -8.86 5.56 0.65
CA GLN A 130 -8.17 4.27 0.48
C GLN A 130 -6.68 4.38 0.85
N TYR A 131 -6.00 5.43 0.39
CA TYR A 131 -4.58 5.66 0.72
C TYR A 131 -4.37 5.85 2.23
N VAL A 132 -5.23 6.64 2.88
CA VAL A 132 -5.14 6.89 4.32
C VAL A 132 -5.42 5.62 5.11
N ARG A 133 -6.39 4.80 4.69
CA ARG A 133 -6.73 3.55 5.37
C ARG A 133 -5.61 2.52 5.27
N ARG A 134 -4.92 2.44 4.12
CA ARG A 134 -3.72 1.58 3.95
C ARG A 134 -2.54 2.05 4.81
N ARG A 135 -2.32 3.37 4.93
CA ARG A 135 -1.17 3.93 5.65
C ARG A 135 -1.38 4.11 7.15
N GLN A 136 -2.63 4.03 7.62
CA GLN A 136 -2.94 3.97 9.04
C GLN A 136 -2.65 2.57 9.56
N ALA A 137 -1.39 2.29 9.89
CA ALA A 137 -1.05 1.15 10.71
C ALA A 137 -1.90 1.22 11.99
N ALA A 138 -2.70 0.19 12.24
CA ALA A 138 -3.49 0.11 13.45
C ALA A 138 -2.55 0.26 14.67
N PRO A 139 -2.98 0.95 15.75
CA PRO A 139 -2.13 1.32 16.89
C PRO A 139 -1.84 0.11 17.80
N TRP A 140 -1.49 -1.03 17.20
CA TRP A 140 -1.13 -2.27 17.87
C TRP A 140 0.07 -2.08 18.80
N THR A 141 1.04 -1.25 18.40
CA THR A 141 2.19 -0.93 19.23
C THR A 141 1.75 -0.28 20.54
N ASP A 142 0.84 0.70 20.49
CA ASP A 142 0.38 1.42 21.67
C ASP A 142 -0.44 0.47 22.58
N LEU A 143 -1.28 -0.40 22.00
CA LEU A 143 -2.01 -1.44 22.74
C LEU A 143 -1.08 -2.45 23.43
N LEU A 144 -0.04 -2.92 22.73
CA LEU A 144 0.95 -3.84 23.29
C LEU A 144 1.74 -3.19 24.42
N THR A 145 2.14 -1.91 24.26
CA THR A 145 2.84 -1.18 25.33
C THR A 145 1.95 -1.00 26.57
N LEU A 146 0.66 -0.73 26.40
CA LEU A 146 -0.27 -0.61 27.52
C LEU A 146 -0.47 -1.95 28.21
N LEU A 147 -0.67 -3.03 27.45
CA LEU A 147 -0.78 -4.39 27.99
C LEU A 147 0.46 -4.77 28.81
N ALA A 148 1.66 -4.51 28.27
CA ALA A 148 2.92 -4.79 28.96
C ALA A 148 3.05 -3.98 30.26
N LEU A 149 2.76 -2.67 30.22
CA LEU A 149 2.76 -1.82 31.42
C LEU A 149 1.75 -2.27 32.47
N LEU A 150 0.58 -2.74 32.05
CA LEU A 150 -0.46 -3.24 32.96
C LEU A 150 -0.01 -4.53 33.65
N LEU A 151 0.67 -5.41 32.92
CA LEU A 151 1.27 -6.64 33.47
C LEU A 151 2.36 -6.32 34.50
N VAL A 152 3.23 -5.34 34.21
CA VAL A 152 4.25 -4.85 35.16
C VAL A 152 3.61 -4.21 36.39
N ALA A 153 2.60 -3.36 36.21
CA ALA A 153 1.87 -2.74 37.30
C ALA A 153 1.22 -3.79 38.22
N CYS A 154 0.62 -4.82 37.63
CA CYS A 154 0.03 -5.95 38.35
C CYS A 154 1.09 -6.71 39.16
N GLY A 155 2.25 -7.02 38.56
CA GLY A 155 3.37 -7.67 39.25
C GLY A 155 3.88 -6.86 40.44
N LEU A 156 4.06 -5.55 40.27
CA LEU A 156 4.47 -4.64 41.35
C LEU A 156 3.41 -4.55 42.46
N ALA A 157 2.13 -4.49 42.10
CA ALA A 157 1.04 -4.46 43.07
C ALA A 157 0.99 -5.74 43.92
N LEU A 158 1.22 -6.91 43.32
CA LEU A 158 1.31 -8.18 44.02
C LEU A 158 2.53 -8.23 44.95
N MET A 159 3.72 -7.79 44.50
CA MET A 159 4.92 -7.76 45.34
C MET A 159 4.85 -6.75 46.48
N SER A 160 4.16 -5.62 46.29
CA SER A 160 3.99 -4.59 47.32
C SER A 160 3.06 -5.03 48.48
N GLY A 161 2.43 -6.21 48.41
CA GLY A 161 1.51 -6.71 49.42
C GLY A 161 0.14 -6.00 49.43
N ILE A 162 -0.04 -4.96 48.62
CA ILE A 162 -1.30 -4.23 48.42
C ILE A 162 -2.36 -5.16 47.79
N GLY A 163 -1.93 -6.21 47.08
CA GLY A 163 -2.78 -7.27 46.51
C GLY A 163 -3.48 -8.17 47.55
N SER A 164 -3.19 -8.02 48.85
CA SER A 164 -4.13 -8.42 49.89
C SER A 164 -5.27 -7.40 49.93
N LEU A 165 -5.98 -7.27 48.80
CA LEU A 165 -7.38 -6.90 48.81
C LEU A 165 -8.01 -7.89 49.79
N SER A 166 -8.13 -7.44 51.04
CA SER A 166 -9.17 -7.83 51.94
C SER A 166 -10.46 -7.46 51.20
N LEU A 167 -10.80 -8.27 50.20
CA LEU A 167 -12.15 -8.70 49.95
C LEU A 167 -12.59 -9.10 51.35
N ASN A 168 -13.17 -8.14 52.04
CA ASN A 168 -13.78 -8.32 53.32
C ASN A 168 -15.12 -8.90 52.91
N PRO A 169 -15.28 -10.25 52.75
CA PRO A 169 -16.63 -10.76 52.81
C PRO A 169 -17.09 -10.26 54.16
N SER A 170 -18.16 -9.50 54.14
CA SER A 170 -18.87 -9.13 55.35
C SER A 170 -19.30 -10.44 56.02
N VAL A 171 -18.38 -11.06 56.76
CA VAL A 171 -18.68 -12.10 57.72
C VAL A 171 -19.44 -11.34 58.77
N ALA A 172 -20.75 -11.40 58.58
CA ALA A 172 -21.73 -11.00 59.53
C ALA A 172 -21.25 -11.35 60.94
N LEU A 173 -21.35 -10.36 61.81
CA LEU A 173 -21.17 -10.42 63.24
C LEU A 173 -21.51 -11.82 63.80
N LEU A 174 -20.50 -12.61 64.13
CA LEU A 174 -20.64 -13.53 65.25
C LEU A 174 -20.37 -12.70 66.51
N PRO A 175 -21.34 -12.59 67.44
CA PRO A 175 -21.21 -11.76 68.61
C PRO A 175 -20.08 -12.30 69.51
N ALA A 176 -19.28 -11.38 70.03
CA ALA A 176 -18.21 -11.66 70.97
C ALA A 176 -18.74 -12.49 72.15
N LEU A 177 -18.24 -13.72 72.28
CA LEU A 177 -18.34 -14.47 73.54
C LEU A 177 -17.49 -13.74 74.59
N PRO A 178 -17.99 -13.57 75.82
CA PRO A 178 -17.31 -12.82 76.86
C PRO A 178 -16.01 -13.55 77.28
N GLN A 179 -14.93 -12.78 77.34
CA GLN A 179 -13.66 -13.16 77.94
C GLN A 179 -13.89 -13.60 79.39
N GLN A 180 -13.72 -14.89 79.68
CA GLN A 180 -13.47 -15.37 81.02
C GLN A 180 -11.96 -15.34 81.28
N ALA A 181 -11.60 -14.51 82.26
CA ALA A 181 -10.26 -14.40 82.81
C ALA A 181 -9.82 -15.70 83.49
N ALA A 182 -8.60 -16.16 83.19
CA ALA A 182 -7.82 -16.99 84.09
C ALA A 182 -6.32 -16.77 83.82
N PRO A 183 -5.55 -16.26 84.80
CA PRO A 183 -4.10 -16.31 84.75
C PRO A 183 -3.63 -17.60 85.44
N LEU A 184 -2.85 -18.42 84.75
CA LEU A 184 -2.12 -19.54 85.35
C LEU A 184 -0.67 -19.51 84.83
N PRO A 185 0.33 -19.33 85.71
CA PRO A 185 1.74 -19.36 85.35
C PRO A 185 2.32 -20.74 85.70
N LEU A 186 2.94 -21.46 84.77
CA LEU A 186 3.84 -22.58 85.08
C LEU A 186 4.92 -22.77 84.00
N PRO A 187 6.06 -23.41 84.34
CA PRO A 187 7.39 -22.94 83.99
C PRO A 187 8.12 -23.79 82.93
N MET A 188 9.33 -23.35 82.60
CA MET A 188 10.31 -24.04 81.75
C MET A 188 10.79 -25.37 82.35
N GLU A 189 10.78 -26.43 81.56
CA GLU A 189 11.70 -27.57 81.59
C GLU A 189 11.91 -27.96 80.11
N GLU A 190 13.08 -27.71 79.51
CA GLU A 190 14.29 -28.53 79.63
C GLU A 190 14.09 -29.95 79.09
N MET A 191 14.63 -30.23 77.90
CA MET A 191 15.72 -31.19 77.68
C MET A 191 15.79 -31.62 76.19
N MET A 192 17.01 -31.65 75.68
CA MET A 192 17.43 -32.13 74.35
C MET A 192 17.35 -33.68 74.24
N PRO A 193 18.13 -34.35 73.36
CA PRO A 193 17.82 -34.70 71.96
C PRO A 193 17.84 -36.25 71.75
N MET A 194 17.42 -36.78 70.59
CA MET A 194 18.09 -37.92 69.90
C MET A 194 17.34 -38.41 68.63
N PRO A 195 18.02 -39.17 67.75
CA PRO A 195 17.81 -39.22 66.30
C PRO A 195 17.11 -40.49 65.80
N GLY A 196 16.75 -40.44 64.52
CA GLY A 196 16.88 -41.55 63.56
C GLY A 196 15.94 -42.74 63.73
N SER A 197 15.02 -42.91 62.78
CA SER A 197 14.69 -44.23 62.22
C SER A 197 14.00 -44.07 60.88
N ASP A 198 14.56 -44.76 59.89
CA ASP A 198 13.95 -45.11 58.62
C ASP A 198 12.53 -45.68 58.77
N GLN A 199 11.62 -45.27 57.88
CA GLN A 199 10.58 -46.18 57.42
C GLN A 199 10.22 -45.90 55.96
N LEU A 200 10.62 -46.85 55.12
CA LEU A 200 10.18 -47.06 53.75
C LEU A 200 8.66 -47.13 53.65
N ILE A 201 8.10 -46.71 52.50
CA ILE A 201 7.10 -47.46 51.71
C ILE A 201 7.18 -46.99 50.23
N PRO A 202 6.93 -47.88 49.24
CA PRO A 202 7.41 -47.79 47.86
C PRO A 202 6.30 -47.75 46.76
N LEU A 203 6.72 -47.70 45.48
CA LEU A 203 5.94 -47.73 44.20
C LEU A 203 5.13 -46.45 43.92
N GLU A 204 5.00 -45.90 42.70
CA GLU A 204 4.87 -46.41 41.32
C GLU A 204 5.09 -45.18 40.40
N GLY A 205 5.87 -45.22 39.32
CA GLY A 205 5.36 -45.58 37.99
C GLY A 205 5.02 -44.33 37.14
N GLY A 206 5.84 -43.98 36.14
CA GLY A 206 5.43 -43.08 35.05
C GLY A 206 6.45 -42.06 34.52
N GLU A 207 7.71 -42.45 34.28
CA GLU A 207 8.62 -41.63 33.46
C GLU A 207 8.31 -41.88 31.97
N GLU A 208 7.55 -40.96 31.38
CA GLU A 208 7.28 -40.90 29.94
C GLU A 208 8.52 -40.33 29.23
N MET A 209 9.47 -41.22 28.97
CA MET A 209 10.68 -40.95 28.21
C MET A 209 10.37 -41.08 26.71
N LEU A 210 10.20 -39.97 26.01
CA LEU A 210 10.17 -39.96 24.54
C LEU A 210 11.59 -39.84 24.00
N PRO A 211 12.11 -40.84 23.25
CA PRO A 211 13.39 -40.74 22.60
C PRO A 211 13.30 -39.96 21.29
N PHE A 212 14.25 -39.05 21.11
CA PHE A 212 14.68 -38.57 19.79
C PHE A 212 14.89 -39.76 18.83
N ARG A 213 14.26 -39.70 17.66
CA ARG A 213 14.63 -40.54 16.50
C ARG A 213 14.69 -39.67 15.24
N PRO A 214 15.87 -39.48 14.63
CA PRO A 214 15.97 -38.95 13.28
C PRO A 214 15.77 -40.10 12.29
N GLY A 215 14.93 -39.91 11.29
CA GLY A 215 14.63 -40.95 10.31
C GLY A 215 13.96 -40.39 9.06
N ASN A 216 14.76 -40.21 8.02
CA ASN A 216 14.32 -40.15 6.63
C ASN A 216 13.41 -41.36 6.32
N SER A 217 12.25 -41.08 5.73
CA SER A 217 11.52 -42.05 4.91
C SER A 217 10.88 -41.32 3.74
N ALA A 218 11.55 -41.43 2.61
CA ALA A 218 10.93 -41.41 1.29
C ALA A 218 9.91 -42.56 1.19
N GLY A 219 8.80 -42.27 0.51
CA GLY A 219 7.65 -43.14 0.32
C GLY A 219 6.43 -42.22 0.35
N GLY A 220 5.82 -41.83 -0.77
CA GLY A 220 5.44 -42.68 -1.88
C GLY A 220 3.93 -42.87 -1.85
N GLU A 221 3.17 -41.77 -1.82
CA GLU A 221 1.73 -41.77 -2.08
C GLU A 221 1.51 -41.11 -3.44
N GLN A 222 1.86 -41.89 -4.46
CA GLN A 222 1.46 -41.68 -5.83
C GLN A 222 -0.01 -42.11 -5.92
N SER A 223 -0.94 -41.21 -5.61
CA SER A 223 -2.31 -41.34 -6.08
C SER A 223 -2.28 -41.26 -7.60
N ALA A 224 -2.50 -42.41 -8.24
CA ALA A 224 -2.76 -42.53 -9.66
C ALA A 224 -4.09 -41.82 -9.99
N ALA A 225 -4.00 -40.52 -10.25
CA ALA A 225 -4.95 -39.83 -11.11
C ALA A 225 -4.39 -39.90 -12.54
N ALA A 226 -5.21 -40.39 -13.46
CA ALA A 226 -4.96 -40.36 -14.89
C ALA A 226 -4.49 -38.96 -15.35
N PRO A 227 -3.68 -38.82 -16.41
CA PRO A 227 -3.31 -37.52 -16.95
C PRO A 227 -4.58 -36.80 -17.39
N ALA A 228 -5.08 -35.89 -16.54
CA ALA A 228 -6.08 -34.93 -16.93
C ALA A 228 -5.42 -34.08 -18.02
N GLN A 229 -5.89 -34.26 -19.25
CA GLN A 229 -5.55 -33.38 -20.35
C GLN A 229 -5.75 -31.93 -19.88
N PRO A 230 -4.81 -31.00 -20.13
CA PRO A 230 -4.99 -29.60 -19.81
C PRO A 230 -6.29 -29.16 -20.45
N SER A 231 -7.28 -28.87 -19.61
CA SER A 231 -8.55 -28.33 -20.06
C SER A 231 -8.24 -27.06 -20.83
N ALA A 232 -8.77 -26.95 -22.05
CA ALA A 232 -8.48 -25.85 -22.95
C ALA A 232 -8.61 -24.49 -22.23
N PRO A 233 -7.71 -23.54 -22.51
CA PRO A 233 -7.74 -22.23 -21.87
C PRO A 233 -9.11 -21.60 -22.06
N SER A 234 -9.74 -21.23 -20.94
CA SER A 234 -11.00 -20.50 -20.98
C SER A 234 -10.73 -19.12 -21.58
N PRO A 235 -11.68 -18.56 -22.37
CA PRO A 235 -11.50 -17.23 -22.96
C PRO A 235 -11.17 -16.21 -21.88
N ALA A 236 -10.20 -15.34 -22.17
CA ALA A 236 -9.66 -14.37 -21.24
C ALA A 236 -10.77 -13.56 -20.56
N ASP A 237 -10.94 -13.76 -19.25
CA ASP A 237 -11.91 -13.01 -18.46
C ASP A 237 -11.34 -11.61 -18.16
N PRO A 238 -12.00 -10.50 -18.53
CA PRO A 238 -11.50 -9.16 -18.22
C PRO A 238 -11.28 -8.93 -16.71
N GLN A 239 -11.98 -9.67 -15.85
CA GLN A 239 -11.79 -9.56 -14.39
C GLN A 239 -10.45 -10.12 -13.89
N THR A 240 -9.88 -11.14 -14.56
CA THR A 240 -8.57 -11.69 -14.15
C THR A 240 -7.44 -10.75 -14.55
N LEU A 241 -7.57 -10.07 -15.69
CA LEU A 241 -6.64 -9.03 -16.14
C LEU A 241 -6.65 -7.82 -15.18
N GLU A 242 -7.81 -7.40 -14.69
CA GLU A 242 -7.93 -6.28 -13.75
C GLU A 242 -7.28 -6.60 -12.38
N GLU A 243 -7.40 -7.84 -11.89
CA GLU A 243 -6.74 -8.28 -10.65
C GLU A 243 -5.21 -8.28 -10.81
N LEU A 244 -4.72 -8.77 -11.95
CA LEU A 244 -3.29 -8.76 -12.27
C LEU A 244 -2.76 -7.33 -12.45
N ALA A 245 -3.50 -6.46 -13.14
CA ALA A 245 -3.15 -5.06 -13.32
C ALA A 245 -3.09 -4.31 -11.98
N ASN A 246 -4.04 -4.57 -11.06
CA ASN A 246 -4.02 -3.98 -9.73
C ASN A 246 -2.80 -4.42 -8.90
N ALA A 247 -2.38 -5.69 -9.00
CA ALA A 247 -1.18 -6.17 -8.33
C ALA A 247 0.10 -5.53 -8.91
N LEU A 248 0.18 -5.39 -10.24
CA LEU A 248 1.30 -4.71 -10.91
C LEU A 248 1.31 -3.20 -10.67
N ARG A 249 0.16 -2.56 -10.43
CA ARG A 249 0.06 -1.12 -10.17
C ARG A 249 0.63 -0.69 -8.81
N ASP A 250 0.58 -1.59 -7.82
CA ASP A 250 1.06 -1.28 -6.47
C ASP A 250 2.60 -1.15 -6.40
N LEU A 251 3.33 -1.62 -7.41
CA LEU A 251 4.77 -1.38 -7.57
C LEU A 251 5.04 -0.32 -8.65
N GLY A 252 5.81 0.72 -8.27
CA GLY A 252 6.08 1.85 -9.16
C GLY A 252 6.78 1.48 -10.48
N ALA A 253 7.62 0.43 -10.48
CA ALA A 253 8.35 -0.02 -11.67
C ALA A 253 7.46 -0.77 -12.68
N THR A 254 6.41 -1.46 -12.21
CA THR A 254 5.48 -2.25 -13.05
C THR A 254 4.25 -1.47 -13.46
N ARG A 255 4.12 -0.20 -13.05
CA ARG A 255 2.98 0.67 -13.36
C ARG A 255 2.70 0.83 -14.86
N PRO A 256 3.71 1.00 -15.76
CA PRO A 256 3.45 1.07 -17.20
C PRO A 256 2.84 -0.22 -17.78
N ALA A 257 3.21 -1.39 -17.24
CA ALA A 257 2.63 -2.68 -17.63
C ALA A 257 1.18 -2.81 -17.13
N ALA A 258 0.90 -2.40 -15.89
CA ALA A 258 -0.45 -2.35 -15.34
C ALA A 258 -1.38 -1.44 -16.15
N ASP A 259 -0.90 -0.26 -16.57
CA ASP A 259 -1.68 0.68 -17.38
C ASP A 259 -1.88 0.20 -18.83
N ALA A 260 -1.08 -0.76 -19.32
CA ALA A 260 -1.31 -1.44 -20.59
C ALA A 260 -2.38 -2.52 -20.45
N LEU A 261 -2.31 -3.35 -19.40
CA LEU A 261 -3.33 -4.36 -19.08
C LEU A 261 -4.72 -3.73 -18.87
N ASP A 262 -4.80 -2.61 -18.17
CA ASP A 262 -6.07 -1.88 -17.96
C ASP A 262 -6.69 -1.36 -19.26
N ARG A 263 -5.87 -1.11 -20.30
CA ARG A 263 -6.33 -0.73 -21.64
C ARG A 263 -6.71 -1.95 -22.50
N GLY A 264 -6.53 -3.16 -21.98
CA GLY A 264 -6.68 -4.41 -22.74
C GLY A 264 -5.54 -4.66 -23.73
N ASP A 265 -4.41 -3.94 -23.61
CA ASP A 265 -3.25 -4.05 -24.50
C ASP A 265 -2.24 -5.05 -23.88
N THR A 266 -2.52 -6.34 -24.08
CA THR A 266 -1.72 -7.46 -23.55
C THR A 266 -0.31 -7.48 -24.14
N ASP A 267 -0.16 -7.09 -25.41
CA ASP A 267 1.11 -7.09 -26.12
C ASP A 267 2.05 -6.04 -25.55
N ALA A 268 1.54 -4.81 -25.34
CA ALA A 268 2.32 -3.76 -24.69
C ALA A 268 2.66 -4.12 -23.24
N ALA A 269 1.75 -4.77 -22.51
CA ALA A 269 2.03 -5.23 -21.15
C ALA A 269 3.14 -6.29 -21.13
N ALA A 270 3.10 -7.29 -22.01
CA ALA A 270 4.12 -8.31 -22.14
C ALA A 270 5.49 -7.70 -22.48
N GLN A 271 5.55 -6.77 -23.44
CA GLN A 271 6.79 -6.05 -23.78
C GLN A 271 7.39 -5.31 -22.57
N ARG A 272 6.57 -4.63 -21.77
CA ARG A 272 7.03 -3.93 -20.56
C ARG A 272 7.53 -4.88 -19.48
N LEU A 273 6.94 -6.07 -19.36
CA LEU A 273 7.40 -7.09 -18.44
C LEU A 273 8.73 -7.71 -18.89
N ARG A 274 8.94 -7.92 -20.20
CA ARG A 274 10.24 -8.34 -20.77
C ARG A 274 11.35 -7.31 -20.52
N GLU A 275 11.07 -6.03 -20.75
CA GLU A 275 12.01 -4.93 -20.42
C GLU A 275 12.38 -4.90 -18.92
N LEU A 276 11.43 -5.25 -18.04
CA LEU A 276 11.64 -5.32 -16.60
C LEU A 276 12.37 -6.60 -16.19
N ALA A 277 12.19 -7.70 -16.93
CA ALA A 277 12.94 -8.94 -16.78
C ALA A 277 14.44 -8.72 -17.04
N ASP A 278 14.79 -7.97 -18.09
CA ASP A 278 16.17 -7.57 -18.38
C ASP A 278 16.79 -6.76 -17.22
N GLN A 279 15.98 -5.94 -16.55
CA GLN A 279 16.36 -5.13 -15.40
C GLN A 279 16.22 -5.86 -14.05
N ALA A 280 15.74 -7.11 -14.03
CA ALA A 280 15.39 -7.81 -12.79
C ALA A 280 16.60 -8.04 -11.86
N SER A 281 17.79 -8.14 -12.45
CA SER A 281 19.07 -8.24 -11.73
C SER A 281 19.40 -6.94 -10.97
N ALA A 282 18.95 -5.79 -11.46
CA ALA A 282 19.13 -4.47 -10.84
C ALA A 282 18.04 -4.14 -9.80
N LEU A 283 16.93 -4.88 -9.75
CA LEU A 283 15.91 -4.70 -8.72
C LEU A 283 16.47 -5.00 -7.32
N SER A 284 16.06 -4.22 -6.32
CA SER A 284 16.42 -4.51 -4.93
C SER A 284 15.73 -5.79 -4.43
N GLN A 285 16.27 -6.40 -3.39
CA GLN A 285 15.67 -7.60 -2.79
C GLN A 285 14.27 -7.31 -2.22
N GLU A 286 14.08 -6.11 -1.64
CA GLU A 286 12.78 -5.67 -1.13
C GLU A 286 11.75 -5.50 -2.24
N ALA A 287 12.15 -4.94 -3.39
CA ALA A 287 11.27 -4.76 -4.54
C ALA A 287 10.83 -6.12 -5.11
N ARG A 288 11.75 -7.07 -5.25
CA ARG A 288 11.43 -8.44 -5.69
C ARG A 288 10.47 -9.15 -4.73
N GLN A 289 10.71 -9.04 -3.41
CA GLN A 289 9.82 -9.62 -2.39
C GLN A 289 8.43 -8.97 -2.38
N ALA A 290 8.36 -7.65 -2.60
CA ALA A 290 7.08 -6.96 -2.70
C ALA A 290 6.30 -7.43 -3.93
N LEU A 291 6.97 -7.57 -5.07
CA LEU A 291 6.35 -8.03 -6.31
C LEU A 291 5.90 -9.48 -6.21
N SER A 292 6.72 -10.38 -5.64
CA SER A 292 6.33 -11.78 -5.45
C SER A 292 5.10 -11.92 -4.55
N ARG A 293 5.01 -11.14 -3.46
CA ARG A 293 3.82 -11.13 -2.58
C ARG A 293 2.58 -10.61 -3.30
N ALA A 294 2.70 -9.54 -4.09
CA ALA A 294 1.58 -9.00 -4.85
C ALA A 294 1.06 -10.01 -5.89
N LEU A 295 1.96 -10.72 -6.57
CA LEU A 295 1.59 -11.79 -7.51
C LEU A 295 0.96 -13.00 -6.81
N GLU A 296 1.45 -13.41 -5.64
CA GLU A 296 0.79 -14.47 -4.84
C GLU A 296 -0.62 -14.07 -4.40
N GLU A 297 -0.84 -12.81 -4.01
CA GLU A 297 -2.15 -12.27 -3.66
C GLU A 297 -3.09 -12.26 -4.88
N ALA A 298 -2.61 -11.81 -6.05
CA ALA A 298 -3.36 -11.86 -7.30
C ALA A 298 -3.75 -13.29 -7.68
N ALA A 299 -2.81 -14.24 -7.59
CA ALA A 299 -3.08 -15.64 -7.91
C ALA A 299 -4.16 -16.26 -7.01
N ARG A 300 -4.24 -15.87 -5.73
CA ARG A 300 -5.32 -16.32 -4.82
C ARG A 300 -6.69 -15.75 -5.22
N ALA A 301 -6.73 -14.55 -5.80
CA ALA A 301 -7.97 -13.96 -6.30
C ALA A 301 -8.42 -14.64 -7.61
N ILE A 302 -7.47 -14.93 -8.50
CA ILE A 302 -7.68 -15.57 -9.80
C ILE A 302 -8.07 -17.05 -9.67
N GLU A 303 -7.55 -17.79 -8.68
CA GLU A 303 -7.73 -19.24 -8.50
C GLU A 303 -9.18 -19.73 -8.56
N ARG A 304 -10.14 -18.89 -8.14
CA ARG A 304 -11.57 -19.23 -8.17
C ARG A 304 -12.16 -19.24 -9.58
N ARG A 305 -11.58 -18.46 -10.50
CA ARG A 305 -12.05 -18.31 -11.88
C ARG A 305 -11.21 -19.13 -12.84
N ASP A 306 -9.89 -19.02 -12.73
CA ASP A 306 -8.93 -19.71 -13.58
C ASP A 306 -7.82 -20.34 -12.74
N PRO A 307 -7.95 -21.62 -12.35
CA PRO A 307 -6.95 -22.31 -11.55
C PRO A 307 -5.63 -22.55 -12.30
N ALA A 308 -5.67 -22.63 -13.64
CA ALA A 308 -4.48 -22.88 -14.44
C ALA A 308 -3.60 -21.62 -14.49
N LEU A 309 -4.20 -20.46 -14.76
CA LEU A 309 -3.51 -19.18 -14.73
C LEU A 309 -3.01 -18.86 -13.32
N ALA A 310 -3.81 -19.13 -12.29
CA ALA A 310 -3.40 -18.90 -10.90
C ALA A 310 -2.13 -19.70 -10.54
N GLU A 311 -1.98 -20.94 -11.00
CA GLU A 311 -0.76 -21.72 -10.74
C GLU A 311 0.44 -21.15 -11.52
N GLN A 312 0.24 -20.65 -12.74
CA GLN A 312 1.29 -19.99 -13.52
C GLN A 312 1.76 -18.67 -12.86
N VAL A 313 0.83 -17.87 -12.34
CA VAL A 313 1.14 -16.65 -11.57
C VAL A 313 1.84 -16.99 -10.23
N ARG A 314 1.45 -18.09 -9.56
CA ARG A 314 2.17 -18.57 -8.36
C ARG A 314 3.59 -19.01 -8.70
N GLN A 315 3.77 -19.72 -9.80
CA GLN A 315 5.08 -20.22 -10.21
C GLN A 315 6.02 -19.05 -10.53
N SER A 316 5.57 -18.08 -11.34
CA SER A 316 6.32 -16.85 -11.61
C SER A 316 6.64 -16.05 -10.34
N ALA A 317 5.71 -15.96 -9.37
CA ALA A 317 5.98 -15.31 -8.08
C ALA A 317 7.08 -16.03 -7.27
N ARG A 318 7.07 -17.37 -7.25
CA ARG A 318 8.11 -18.17 -6.58
C ARG A 318 9.46 -18.02 -7.27
N ASP A 319 9.50 -18.03 -8.60
CA ASP A 319 10.73 -17.86 -9.36
C ASP A 319 11.28 -16.44 -9.22
N LEU A 320 10.41 -15.43 -9.14
CA LEU A 320 10.77 -14.06 -8.82
C LEU A 320 11.41 -13.89 -7.43
N SER A 321 10.95 -14.68 -6.45
CA SER A 321 11.52 -14.67 -5.10
C SER A 321 12.96 -15.21 -5.07
N ARG A 322 13.33 -16.06 -6.04
CA ARG A 322 14.68 -16.63 -6.18
C ARG A 322 15.53 -15.69 -7.03
N GLN A 323 16.62 -15.15 -6.46
CA GLN A 323 17.46 -14.16 -7.13
C GLN A 323 17.96 -14.58 -8.51
N GLN A 324 18.26 -15.87 -8.71
CA GLN A 324 18.77 -16.42 -9.97
C GLN A 324 17.69 -16.64 -11.04
N SER A 325 16.41 -16.68 -10.64
CA SER A 325 15.26 -17.01 -11.50
C SER A 325 14.32 -15.83 -11.69
N ALA A 326 14.71 -14.63 -11.22
CA ALA A 326 13.86 -13.45 -11.25
C ALA A 326 13.52 -12.98 -12.66
N ALA A 327 14.49 -13.00 -13.58
CA ALA A 327 14.25 -12.69 -14.99
C ALA A 327 13.32 -13.73 -15.62
N GLN A 328 13.54 -15.02 -15.35
CA GLN A 328 12.72 -16.11 -15.88
C GLN A 328 11.26 -16.00 -15.43
N GLY A 329 11.01 -15.73 -14.13
CA GLY A 329 9.64 -15.60 -13.63
C GLY A 329 8.86 -14.43 -14.26
N LEU A 330 9.54 -13.35 -14.63
CA LEU A 330 8.92 -12.22 -15.33
C LEU A 330 8.68 -12.51 -16.82
N GLU A 331 9.58 -13.23 -17.47
CA GLU A 331 9.40 -13.71 -18.85
C GLU A 331 8.24 -14.69 -18.94
N ASP A 332 8.15 -15.66 -18.03
CA ASP A 332 7.06 -16.64 -17.98
C ASP A 332 5.71 -15.94 -17.76
N LEU A 333 5.68 -14.88 -16.95
CA LEU A 333 4.50 -14.04 -16.75
C LEU A 333 4.14 -13.25 -18.02
N ALA A 334 5.13 -12.68 -18.72
CA ALA A 334 4.92 -11.98 -19.98
C ALA A 334 4.33 -12.91 -21.04
N GLN A 335 4.86 -14.14 -21.15
CA GLN A 335 4.37 -15.16 -22.08
C GLN A 335 2.94 -15.62 -21.74
N ALA A 336 2.61 -15.74 -20.45
CA ALA A 336 1.24 -16.06 -20.01
C ALA A 336 0.23 -14.99 -20.45
N ILE A 337 0.60 -13.72 -20.36
CA ILE A 337 -0.24 -12.58 -20.78
C ILE A 337 -0.39 -12.54 -22.30
N ASP A 338 0.68 -12.78 -23.05
CA ASP A 338 0.69 -12.86 -24.53
C ASP A 338 -0.31 -13.92 -25.02
N GLN A 339 -0.21 -15.14 -24.48
CA GLN A 339 -1.06 -16.27 -24.83
C GLN A 339 -2.55 -16.01 -24.52
N MET A 340 -2.82 -15.24 -23.47
CA MET A 340 -4.17 -14.83 -23.09
C MET A 340 -4.73 -13.79 -24.07
N GLY A 341 -3.91 -12.85 -24.54
CA GLY A 341 -4.25 -11.89 -25.58
C GLY A 341 -4.58 -12.56 -26.90
N GLU A 342 -3.75 -13.52 -27.35
CA GLU A 342 -4.00 -14.30 -28.57
C GLU A 342 -5.32 -15.07 -28.51
N SER A 343 -5.65 -15.65 -27.34
CA SER A 343 -6.90 -16.37 -27.11
C SER A 343 -8.13 -15.44 -27.15
N ALA A 344 -7.98 -14.20 -26.66
CA ALA A 344 -9.03 -13.18 -26.72
C ALA A 344 -9.24 -12.65 -28.16
N ALA A 345 -8.16 -12.47 -28.93
CA ALA A 345 -8.22 -12.06 -30.33
C ALA A 345 -8.85 -13.17 -31.22
N ALA A 346 -8.50 -14.44 -30.98
CA ALA A 346 -9.06 -15.57 -31.72
C ALA A 346 -10.57 -15.76 -31.48
N SER A 347 -11.05 -15.44 -30.28
CA SER A 347 -12.47 -15.55 -29.93
C SER A 347 -13.33 -14.34 -30.36
N SER A 348 -12.70 -13.23 -30.75
CA SER A 348 -13.39 -12.02 -31.24
C SER A 348 -13.45 -11.93 -32.77
N THR A 349 -12.82 -12.85 -33.50
CA THR A 349 -13.01 -12.98 -34.95
C THR A 349 -14.34 -13.69 -35.21
N PRO A 350 -15.37 -13.02 -35.75
CA PRO A 350 -16.63 -13.69 -36.09
C PRO A 350 -16.34 -14.81 -37.08
N PRO A 351 -17.00 -15.98 -36.96
CA PRO A 351 -16.88 -17.03 -37.97
C PRO A 351 -17.34 -16.42 -39.29
N SER A 352 -16.40 -16.22 -40.21
CA SER A 352 -16.71 -15.93 -41.59
C SER A 352 -17.55 -17.10 -42.09
N ASP A 353 -18.85 -16.85 -42.28
CA ASP A 353 -19.82 -17.74 -42.90
C ASP A 353 -19.47 -17.88 -44.39
N ASP A 354 -18.31 -18.49 -44.67
CA ASP A 354 -17.92 -18.90 -46.01
C ASP A 354 -18.20 -20.39 -46.13
N GLY A 355 -19.47 -20.68 -46.39
CA GLY A 355 -19.93 -21.99 -46.79
C GLY A 355 -19.27 -22.38 -48.10
N GLY A 356 -18.36 -23.35 -48.03
CA GLY A 356 -17.95 -24.14 -49.20
C GLY A 356 -16.45 -24.42 -49.27
N ASN A 357 -16.00 -25.50 -48.64
CA ASN A 357 -15.57 -26.64 -49.46
C ASN A 357 -15.37 -27.92 -48.66
N GLU A 358 -15.88 -28.97 -49.27
CA GLU A 358 -15.79 -30.36 -48.87
C GLU A 358 -14.35 -30.90 -49.03
N GLY A 359 -13.92 -31.70 -48.05
CA GLY A 359 -13.16 -32.92 -48.26
C GLY A 359 -11.70 -32.83 -48.71
N GLN A 360 -10.76 -33.05 -47.78
CA GLN A 360 -9.72 -34.05 -48.00
C GLN A 360 -9.08 -34.49 -46.67
N ALA A 361 -9.53 -35.63 -46.16
CA ALA A 361 -8.72 -36.46 -45.28
C ALA A 361 -7.79 -37.31 -46.16
N SER A 362 -6.49 -37.34 -45.89
CA SER A 362 -5.66 -38.57 -45.82
C SER A 362 -4.15 -38.28 -45.70
N ASN A 363 -3.65 -38.63 -44.51
CA ASN A 363 -2.44 -39.39 -44.21
C ASN A 363 -1.02 -38.76 -44.18
N PRO A 364 -0.21 -39.08 -43.14
CA PRO A 364 1.16 -38.62 -42.95
C PRO A 364 2.19 -39.63 -43.47
N GLY A 365 3.35 -39.16 -43.95
CA GLY A 365 4.44 -40.04 -44.33
C GLY A 365 5.73 -39.35 -44.80
N GLY A 366 6.70 -39.24 -43.89
CA GLY A 366 8.10 -39.60 -44.17
C GLY A 366 9.08 -38.53 -44.70
N PRO A 367 10.38 -38.66 -44.39
CA PRO A 367 11.40 -37.60 -44.48
C PRO A 367 12.32 -37.73 -45.71
N SER A 368 13.33 -36.84 -45.79
CA SER A 368 14.60 -36.87 -46.57
C SER A 368 14.65 -35.98 -47.82
N GLY A 369 15.62 -35.06 -47.87
CA GLY A 369 16.04 -34.43 -49.13
C GLY A 369 16.71 -33.05 -49.01
N GLN A 370 18.00 -33.04 -48.69
CA GLN A 370 18.98 -32.00 -49.05
C GLN A 370 19.80 -32.56 -50.25
N PRO A 371 20.63 -31.84 -51.08
CA PRO A 371 21.11 -30.43 -51.11
C PRO A 371 21.06 -29.70 -52.49
N GLY A 372 21.45 -28.41 -52.48
CA GLY A 372 22.07 -27.66 -53.60
C GLY A 372 21.11 -26.70 -54.33
N ALA A 373 21.48 -25.48 -54.76
CA ALA A 373 22.76 -24.79 -54.83
C ALA A 373 22.52 -23.27 -55.06
N GLU A 374 23.49 -22.47 -54.61
CA GLU A 374 24.03 -21.26 -55.26
C GLU A 374 23.10 -20.06 -55.56
N GLY A 375 23.40 -18.95 -54.88
CA GLY A 375 22.92 -17.61 -55.16
C GLY A 375 23.68 -16.57 -54.34
N GLU A 376 24.93 -16.31 -54.74
CA GLU A 376 25.71 -15.14 -54.34
C GLU A 376 24.94 -13.84 -54.63
N GLY A 377 25.01 -12.86 -53.72
CA GLY A 377 24.60 -11.50 -54.05
C GLY A 377 24.35 -10.55 -52.88
N GLN A 378 25.35 -9.69 -52.65
CA GLN A 378 25.25 -8.35 -52.06
C GLN A 378 25.06 -8.20 -50.53
N THR A 379 26.20 -7.90 -49.93
CA THR A 379 26.40 -7.10 -48.73
C THR A 379 25.80 -5.70 -48.84
N GLY A 380 25.05 -5.29 -47.81
CA GLY A 380 24.65 -3.91 -47.56
C GLY A 380 24.39 -3.71 -46.06
N PRO A 381 25.06 -2.75 -45.38
CA PRO A 381 24.92 -2.57 -43.93
C PRO A 381 23.65 -1.78 -43.61
N SER A 382 22.62 -2.45 -43.11
CA SER A 382 21.46 -1.77 -42.51
C SER A 382 21.79 -1.35 -41.08
N GLY A 383 21.84 -0.03 -40.91
CA GLY A 383 22.25 0.66 -39.70
C GLY A 383 21.33 0.43 -38.50
N SER A 384 21.98 0.38 -37.34
CA SER A 384 21.39 0.44 -36.02
C SER A 384 20.72 1.79 -35.79
N ALA A 385 19.39 1.81 -35.69
CA ALA A 385 18.65 2.95 -35.16
C ALA A 385 18.53 2.79 -33.63
N ALA A 386 19.49 3.39 -32.93
CA ALA A 386 19.46 3.60 -31.50
C ALA A 386 18.98 5.03 -31.19
N GLY A 387 18.09 5.16 -30.19
CA GLY A 387 17.98 6.36 -29.36
C GLY A 387 16.93 7.39 -29.75
N ASN A 388 15.73 7.28 -29.17
CA ASN A 388 14.84 8.43 -28.97
C ASN A 388 14.81 8.77 -27.47
N ASN A 389 15.74 9.63 -27.05
CA ASN A 389 15.60 10.43 -25.83
C ASN A 389 14.88 11.74 -26.19
N PRO A 390 13.76 12.11 -25.54
CA PRO A 390 13.25 13.47 -25.61
C PRO A 390 14.00 14.35 -24.61
N SER A 391 15.14 14.90 -25.02
CA SER A 391 15.75 16.06 -24.38
C SER A 391 15.05 17.31 -24.92
N GLY A 392 14.01 17.77 -24.22
CA GLY A 392 13.32 19.01 -24.54
C GLY A 392 14.23 20.21 -24.31
N GLU A 393 14.64 20.87 -25.38
CA GLU A 393 15.24 22.21 -25.33
C GLU A 393 14.20 23.22 -24.82
N GLN A 394 14.60 23.94 -23.78
CA GLN A 394 13.84 24.99 -23.13
C GLN A 394 13.71 26.19 -24.08
N ARG A 395 12.46 26.57 -24.37
CA ARG A 395 12.13 27.83 -25.04
C ARG A 395 12.56 29.01 -24.14
N PRO A 396 13.33 29.99 -24.63
CA PRO A 396 13.61 31.20 -23.86
C PRO A 396 12.32 32.01 -23.70
N ILE A 397 11.93 32.26 -22.45
CA ILE A 397 10.82 33.13 -22.09
C ILE A 397 11.37 34.55 -21.99
N THR A 398 10.89 35.44 -22.85
CA THR A 398 11.09 36.89 -22.76
C THR A 398 10.33 37.43 -21.54
N PRO A 399 10.99 38.05 -20.53
CA PRO A 399 10.24 38.69 -19.45
C PRO A 399 9.84 40.11 -19.85
N ALA A 400 8.58 40.27 -20.25
CA ALA A 400 7.93 41.57 -20.30
C ALA A 400 7.34 41.88 -18.91
N GLY A 401 7.79 42.98 -18.29
CA GLY A 401 7.05 43.77 -17.30
C GLY A 401 6.82 43.15 -15.92
N ARG A 402 7.81 43.28 -15.01
CA ARG A 402 7.54 43.28 -13.56
C ARG A 402 7.57 44.72 -13.03
N LEU A 403 6.43 45.14 -12.48
CA LEU A 403 6.29 46.26 -11.55
C LEU A 403 7.33 46.13 -10.42
N GLY A 404 7.93 47.25 -10.08
CA GLY A 404 9.07 47.36 -9.18
C GLY A 404 8.79 46.95 -7.74
N VAL A 405 9.72 46.17 -7.19
CA VAL A 405 10.09 46.18 -5.77
C VAL A 405 11.60 45.93 -5.74
N GLU A 406 12.36 46.88 -5.18
CA GLU A 406 13.81 46.79 -5.02
C GLU A 406 14.17 45.68 -4.02
N GLY A 407 14.98 44.73 -4.48
CA GLY A 407 15.56 43.68 -3.65
C GLY A 407 16.97 43.38 -4.15
N GLN A 408 17.96 43.86 -3.40
CA GLN A 408 19.40 43.72 -3.64
C GLN A 408 19.82 42.26 -3.89
N PRO A 409 20.55 41.93 -4.98
CA PRO A 409 21.13 40.61 -5.15
C PRO A 409 22.41 40.47 -4.30
N ALA A 410 22.43 39.46 -3.42
CA ALA A 410 23.62 39.02 -2.71
C ALA A 410 24.56 38.25 -3.67
N PRO A 411 25.87 38.53 -3.68
CA PRO A 411 26.82 37.76 -4.48
C PRO A 411 27.08 36.39 -3.84
N LEU A 412 26.96 35.33 -4.65
CA LEU A 412 27.45 33.99 -4.29
C LEU A 412 28.88 33.84 -4.81
N GLU A 413 29.83 33.65 -3.89
CA GLU A 413 31.21 33.29 -4.18
C GLU A 413 31.27 31.85 -4.72
N ALA A 414 31.65 31.71 -6.00
CA ALA A 414 31.97 30.42 -6.60
C ALA A 414 33.49 30.22 -6.57
N GLN A 415 33.97 29.63 -5.47
CA GLN A 415 35.33 29.12 -5.34
C GLN A 415 35.35 27.66 -5.80
N GLY A 416 35.99 27.36 -6.93
CA GLY A 416 36.15 25.98 -7.40
C GLY A 416 36.91 25.89 -8.72
N GLY A 417 38.23 25.82 -8.63
CA GLY A 417 39.13 25.62 -9.77
C GLY A 417 39.24 24.15 -10.19
N GLY A 418 39.61 23.96 -11.46
CA GLY A 418 39.85 22.66 -12.10
C GLY A 418 39.57 22.79 -13.61
N GLN A 419 40.40 23.51 -14.35
CA GLN A 419 41.58 23.03 -15.06
C GLN A 419 41.24 22.13 -16.27
N SER A 420 41.54 22.72 -17.44
CA SER A 420 41.31 22.30 -18.82
C SER A 420 41.99 21.00 -19.24
N THR A 421 41.45 20.33 -20.27
CA THR A 421 42.14 20.12 -21.58
C THR A 421 41.18 19.52 -22.59
N GLY A 422 41.20 20.01 -23.84
CA GLY A 422 40.53 19.34 -24.97
C GLY A 422 40.16 20.29 -26.11
N ALA A 423 41.16 20.75 -26.84
CA ALA A 423 41.01 21.55 -28.05
C ALA A 423 40.67 20.69 -29.26
N THR A 424 39.70 21.12 -30.08
CA THR A 424 39.72 20.93 -31.54
C THR A 424 39.03 22.12 -32.23
N ASN A 425 39.82 22.80 -33.05
CA ASN A 425 39.43 23.81 -34.03
C ASN A 425 38.64 23.17 -35.18
N ASN A 426 37.60 23.82 -35.71
CA ASN A 426 37.65 24.45 -37.03
C ASN A 426 36.39 25.30 -37.34
N PRO A 427 36.43 26.21 -38.34
CA PRO A 427 35.67 27.45 -38.38
C PRO A 427 34.56 27.50 -39.46
N ASN A 428 33.76 28.56 -39.36
CA ASN A 428 33.14 29.31 -40.47
C ASN A 428 32.07 28.63 -41.34
N ALA A 429 30.81 29.03 -41.20
CA ALA A 429 29.85 29.17 -42.32
C ALA A 429 28.58 29.93 -41.90
N THR A 430 28.59 31.23 -42.21
CA THR A 430 27.56 32.01 -42.93
C THR A 430 26.07 31.80 -42.63
N LEU A 431 25.45 32.88 -42.17
CA LEU A 431 24.01 33.19 -42.19
C LEU A 431 23.40 33.07 -43.59
N GLN A 432 22.33 32.29 -43.75
CA GLN A 432 21.37 32.50 -44.84
C GLN A 432 19.96 32.08 -44.39
N GLY A 433 19.09 33.08 -44.27
CA GLY A 433 17.67 32.89 -43.93
C GLY A 433 16.91 32.27 -45.09
N SER A 434 16.15 31.20 -44.80
CA SER A 434 15.20 30.59 -45.72
C SER A 434 13.80 30.71 -45.13
N VAL A 435 12.95 31.44 -45.85
CA VAL A 435 11.53 31.66 -45.55
C VAL A 435 10.76 30.48 -46.15
N GLY A 436 10.24 29.60 -45.29
CA GLY A 436 9.41 28.47 -45.69
C GLY A 436 7.93 28.74 -45.49
N THR A 437 7.24 28.99 -46.60
CA THR A 437 5.78 29.03 -46.78
C THR A 437 5.12 27.71 -46.39
N ALA A 438 4.18 27.74 -45.44
CA ALA A 438 3.29 26.61 -45.14
C ALA A 438 2.06 26.66 -46.05
N SER A 439 1.98 25.68 -46.96
CA SER A 439 0.90 25.50 -47.92
C SER A 439 -0.30 24.80 -47.28
N GLY A 440 -1.50 25.28 -47.57
CA GLY A 440 -2.77 24.77 -47.05
C GLY A 440 -3.19 23.43 -47.67
N GLY A 441 -3.80 22.59 -46.84
CA GLY A 441 -4.48 21.36 -47.23
C GLY A 441 -5.99 21.47 -46.96
N GLN A 442 -6.77 21.23 -48.00
CA GLN A 442 -8.23 21.33 -48.11
C GLN A 442 -8.94 20.14 -47.39
N PRO A 443 -10.22 20.27 -46.97
CA PRO A 443 -10.87 19.32 -46.06
C PRO A 443 -11.43 18.10 -46.79
N GLY A 444 -11.11 16.92 -46.28
CA GLY A 444 -11.72 15.64 -46.66
C GLY A 444 -12.98 15.36 -45.83
N THR A 445 -14.09 15.21 -46.53
CA THR A 445 -15.41 14.79 -46.06
C THR A 445 -15.43 13.32 -45.65
N GLY A 446 -16.07 13.01 -44.51
CA GLY A 446 -16.77 11.74 -44.30
C GLY A 446 -16.04 10.68 -43.46
N GLY A 447 -16.37 10.63 -42.17
CA GLY A 447 -16.06 9.51 -41.30
C GLY A 447 -16.51 9.81 -39.86
N ALA A 448 -17.59 9.20 -39.42
CA ALA A 448 -18.10 9.33 -38.05
C ALA A 448 -17.11 8.68 -37.07
N ILE A 449 -16.19 9.49 -36.54
CA ILE A 449 -15.23 9.11 -35.51
C ILE A 449 -15.73 9.72 -34.19
N GLY A 450 -15.78 8.87 -33.16
CA GLY A 450 -16.29 9.17 -31.82
C GLY A 450 -15.69 10.44 -31.21
N ALA A 451 -16.49 11.08 -30.36
CA ALA A 451 -16.22 12.39 -29.77
C ALA A 451 -14.82 12.48 -29.14
N ASP A 452 -13.96 13.25 -29.81
CA ASP A 452 -12.68 13.73 -29.28
C ASP A 452 -12.96 14.66 -28.08
N PRO A 453 -12.51 14.33 -26.85
CA PRO A 453 -12.76 15.12 -25.65
C PRO A 453 -12.04 16.48 -25.63
N LEU A 454 -11.27 16.81 -26.67
CA LEU A 454 -10.62 18.12 -26.84
C LEU A 454 -11.39 19.07 -27.77
N ARG A 455 -12.53 18.65 -28.33
CA ARG A 455 -13.32 19.48 -29.24
C ARG A 455 -14.33 20.35 -28.46
N ILE A 456 -13.92 21.58 -28.16
CA ILE A 456 -14.80 22.62 -27.59
C ILE A 456 -15.98 22.84 -28.56
N PRO A 457 -17.25 22.71 -28.12
CA PRO A 457 -18.41 22.94 -28.98
C PRO A 457 -18.41 24.37 -29.51
N LEU A 458 -18.78 24.56 -30.78
CA LEU A 458 -18.76 25.88 -31.43
C LEU A 458 -19.59 26.91 -30.65
N ASP A 459 -20.62 26.46 -29.97
CA ASP A 459 -21.55 27.26 -29.17
C ASP A 459 -20.86 27.93 -27.96
N GLU A 460 -19.73 27.38 -27.48
CA GLU A 460 -18.93 27.96 -26.38
C GLU A 460 -17.85 28.94 -26.88
N ARG A 461 -17.57 28.97 -28.20
CA ARG A 461 -16.60 29.93 -28.77
C ARG A 461 -17.17 31.35 -28.89
N ASP A 462 -18.48 31.49 -29.09
CA ASP A 462 -19.10 32.81 -29.29
C ASP A 462 -19.25 33.60 -27.97
N VAL A 463 -19.38 32.92 -26.82
CA VAL A 463 -19.54 33.58 -25.51
C VAL A 463 -18.26 34.28 -25.05
N VAL A 464 -17.08 33.85 -25.54
CA VAL A 464 -15.80 34.49 -25.21
C VAL A 464 -15.56 35.75 -26.04
N GLN A 465 -16.16 35.89 -27.23
CA GLN A 465 -16.00 37.11 -28.03
C GLN A 465 -16.82 38.29 -27.51
N GLU A 466 -17.97 38.03 -26.88
CA GLU A 466 -18.83 39.09 -26.34
C GLU A 466 -18.26 39.72 -25.05
N TYR A 467 -17.34 39.04 -24.37
CA TYR A 467 -16.69 39.53 -23.15
C TYR A 467 -15.43 40.40 -23.38
N PHE A 468 -14.92 40.48 -24.62
CA PHE A 468 -13.66 41.17 -24.94
C PHE A 468 -13.79 42.26 -26.02
N GLN A 469 -15.00 42.69 -26.39
CA GLN A 469 -15.18 43.90 -27.20
C GLN A 469 -15.40 45.13 -26.28
N PRO A 470 -14.55 46.18 -26.37
CA PRO A 470 -14.65 47.39 -25.56
C PRO A 470 -15.79 48.33 -25.96
#